data_AF-A0A958JKF7-F1
#
_entry.id   AF-A0A958JKF7-F1
#
_cell.length_a   1.000
_cell.length_b   1.000
_cell.length_c   1.000
_cell.angle_alpha   90.00
_cell.angle_beta   90.00
_cell.angle_gamma   90.00
#
_symmetry.space_group_name_H-M   'P 1'
#
loop_
_entity.id
_entity.type
_entity.pdbx_description
1 polymer ?
#
loop_
_entity_poly.entity_id
_entity_poly.type
_entity_poly.pdbx_seq_one_letter_code
_entity_poly.pdbx_strand_id
1 'polypeptide(L)'
;MFKGDISDQEMIQHHENYEFKPRSSFPETWNEKGVFWLKWIFKDQEISSLSSPSIYLENFSDSEIVYLNGQKIGSKGIFGEKKYYLPHSTSFYEILQHEKSNVLLIKVYRENSFYFYALGKFIEKPEFINIEEAEKKFLEHRKKRSIAYFIIGLILIFSGSIFCILHFFSKGLSEKILIGISTVFFGLHGVFFSGLLYEYFHNFLNILKIHCITIILCFYTIFSWFLANIGFLKSTYKNIIFYICIVYCIIISLHQDFDQIIRIYFSWYVVLIISCVFLIYKIFGFIFRGIFKTDHIFFLLCIILSLIECILTYNSVEHRDIATYGFMSFFLLTIGSLTRDFSNSYREIESEVKRRSQDLAQYAEKLILSDREKSRYLSHLMHDLRSPLTAIGSILRHQLPQSQDKELISQTAKRIDVLTQQIHDYQNLKITDSSVRKQKNVATIRTQETFSTLLLADLEKCLSEKKSKHLFL
;
A
#
# COMPACT_ATOMS: atom_id res chain seq x y z
N MET A 1 11.67 -7.69 -44.39
CA MET A 1 10.48 -8.41 -43.89
C MET A 1 9.58 -8.76 -45.05
N PHE A 2 8.99 -9.95 -45.02
CA PHE A 2 8.01 -10.45 -45.98
C PHE A 2 6.73 -10.81 -45.20
N LYS A 3 5.55 -10.48 -45.73
CA LYS A 3 4.26 -10.83 -45.12
C LYS A 3 3.57 -11.86 -46.02
N GLY A 4 3.29 -13.03 -45.49
CA GLY A 4 2.63 -14.10 -46.23
C GLY A 4 2.60 -15.40 -45.45
N ASP A 5 1.47 -16.08 -45.53
CA ASP A 5 1.29 -17.41 -44.97
C ASP A 5 1.85 -18.46 -45.94
N ILE A 6 3.17 -18.51 -45.98
CA ILE A 6 3.94 -19.41 -46.83
C ILE A 6 4.40 -20.58 -45.97
N SER A 7 4.36 -21.79 -46.55
CA SER A 7 4.85 -22.98 -45.86
C SER A 7 6.34 -22.83 -45.53
N ASP A 8 6.76 -23.39 -44.41
CA ASP A 8 8.15 -23.26 -43.97
C ASP A 8 9.14 -23.77 -45.02
N GLN A 9 8.81 -24.88 -45.69
CA GLN A 9 9.64 -25.46 -46.76
C GLN A 9 9.77 -24.55 -47.97
N GLU A 10 8.67 -23.95 -48.42
CA GLU A 10 8.67 -23.03 -49.55
C GLU A 10 9.48 -21.76 -49.23
N MET A 11 9.30 -21.21 -48.03
CA MET A 11 10.09 -20.05 -47.61
C MET A 11 11.58 -20.39 -47.54
N ILE A 12 11.96 -21.54 -46.98
CA ILE A 12 13.37 -21.98 -46.91
C ILE A 12 13.98 -22.10 -48.31
N GLN A 13 13.28 -22.78 -49.24
CA GLN A 13 13.79 -23.05 -50.59
C GLN A 13 13.79 -21.81 -51.49
N HIS A 14 12.88 -20.86 -51.27
CA HIS A 14 12.64 -19.75 -52.19
C HIS A 14 12.80 -18.36 -51.55
N HIS A 15 13.42 -18.25 -50.37
CA HIS A 15 13.68 -16.96 -49.69
C HIS A 15 14.49 -15.92 -50.50
N GLU A 16 15.12 -16.33 -51.61
CA GLU A 16 15.77 -15.43 -52.57
C GLU A 16 14.79 -14.82 -53.59
N ASN A 17 13.68 -15.52 -53.85
CA ASN A 17 12.65 -15.10 -54.80
C ASN A 17 11.65 -14.11 -54.18
N TYR A 18 11.62 -13.97 -52.86
CA TYR A 18 10.73 -13.02 -52.17
C TYR A 18 11.44 -11.69 -51.90
N GLU A 19 10.72 -10.59 -52.14
CA GLU A 19 11.20 -9.25 -51.84
C GLU A 19 11.04 -8.94 -50.35
N PHE A 20 12.15 -8.97 -49.60
CA PHE A 20 12.18 -8.55 -48.21
C PHE A 20 12.37 -7.03 -48.13
N LYS A 21 11.33 -6.34 -47.67
CA LYS A 21 11.39 -4.89 -47.44
C LYS A 21 12.38 -4.52 -46.32
N PRO A 22 13.17 -3.44 -46.44
CA PRO A 22 14.16 -3.03 -45.43
C PRO A 22 13.48 -2.61 -44.11
N ARG A 23 14.17 -2.74 -42.97
CA ARG A 23 13.61 -2.39 -41.65
C ARG A 23 13.03 -0.97 -41.59
N SER A 24 13.71 0.01 -42.21
CA SER A 24 13.29 1.41 -42.27
C SER A 24 11.96 1.64 -42.99
N SER A 25 11.47 0.67 -43.76
CA SER A 25 10.19 0.77 -44.46
C SER A 25 8.98 0.37 -43.62
N PHE A 26 9.19 0.02 -42.35
CA PHE A 26 8.13 -0.33 -41.43
C PHE A 26 8.17 0.54 -40.17
N PRO A 27 7.00 0.89 -39.59
CA PRO A 27 6.94 1.60 -38.32
C PRO A 27 7.60 0.79 -37.21
N GLU A 28 8.27 1.43 -36.24
CA GLU A 28 8.97 0.77 -35.12
C GLU A 28 8.13 -0.30 -34.37
N THR A 29 6.82 -0.14 -34.44
CA THR A 29 5.81 -1.12 -34.04
C THR A 29 4.92 -1.44 -35.24
N TRP A 30 4.82 -2.70 -35.66
CA TRP A 30 3.79 -3.10 -36.62
C TRP A 30 2.54 -3.54 -35.87
N ASN A 31 1.34 -3.21 -36.39
CA ASN A 31 0.04 -3.61 -35.82
C ASN A 31 -0.75 -4.62 -36.66
N GLU A 32 -0.23 -4.97 -37.83
CA GLU A 32 -0.91 -5.86 -38.74
C GLU A 32 -0.89 -7.30 -38.25
N LYS A 33 -2.06 -7.96 -38.33
CA LYS A 33 -2.20 -9.40 -38.14
C LYS A 33 -1.64 -10.15 -39.36
N GLY A 34 -1.11 -11.34 -39.11
CA GLY A 34 -0.63 -12.27 -40.13
C GLY A 34 0.70 -12.94 -39.78
N VAL A 35 1.20 -13.70 -40.75
CA VAL A 35 2.51 -14.34 -40.70
C VAL A 35 3.54 -13.43 -41.35
N PHE A 36 4.61 -13.15 -40.62
CA PHE A 36 5.71 -12.33 -41.07
C PHE A 36 6.99 -13.15 -41.08
N TRP A 37 7.83 -12.91 -42.07
CA TRP A 37 9.14 -13.50 -42.21
C TRP A 37 10.19 -12.40 -42.17
N LEU A 38 11.15 -12.55 -41.28
CA LEU A 38 12.30 -11.67 -41.15
C LEU A 38 13.53 -12.39 -41.70
N LYS A 39 14.34 -11.65 -42.45
CA LYS A 39 15.57 -12.15 -43.07
C LYS A 39 16.71 -11.26 -42.62
N TRP A 40 17.72 -11.87 -42.01
CA TRP A 40 19.00 -11.26 -41.72
C TRP A 40 20.10 -12.00 -42.46
N ILE A 41 20.94 -11.25 -43.16
CA ILE A 41 22.11 -11.77 -43.85
C ILE A 41 23.33 -11.25 -43.10
N PHE A 42 24.25 -12.14 -42.73
CA PHE A 42 25.48 -11.79 -42.02
C PHE A 42 26.65 -12.64 -42.56
N LYS A 43 27.87 -12.14 -42.38
CA LYS A 43 29.10 -12.86 -42.79
C LYS A 43 29.76 -13.54 -41.60
N ASP A 44 30.45 -14.65 -41.87
CA ASP A 44 31.19 -15.41 -40.85
C ASP A 44 32.23 -14.55 -40.09
N GLN A 45 32.79 -13.53 -40.74
CA GLN A 45 33.72 -12.58 -40.11
C GLN A 45 33.13 -11.87 -38.87
N GLU A 46 31.80 -11.65 -38.83
CA GLU A 46 31.11 -11.05 -37.68
C GLU A 46 31.06 -11.98 -36.45
N ILE A 47 31.30 -13.28 -36.65
CA ILE A 47 31.11 -14.34 -35.65
C ILE A 47 32.42 -15.09 -35.36
N SER A 48 33.39 -15.02 -36.26
CA SER A 48 34.68 -15.73 -36.19
C SER A 48 35.50 -15.50 -34.92
N SER A 49 35.25 -14.40 -34.19
CA SER A 49 35.89 -14.09 -32.90
C SER A 49 35.21 -14.74 -31.69
N LEU A 50 34.05 -15.37 -31.87
CA LEU A 50 33.25 -15.98 -30.81
C LEU A 50 33.61 -17.47 -30.66
N SER A 51 33.99 -17.87 -29.46
CA SER A 51 34.33 -19.26 -29.12
C SER A 51 33.13 -20.22 -29.17
N SER A 52 31.93 -19.72 -28.85
CA SER A 52 30.68 -20.47 -28.83
C SER A 52 29.54 -19.55 -29.29
N PRO A 53 29.38 -19.34 -30.60
CA PRO A 53 28.48 -18.32 -31.11
C PRO A 53 27.02 -18.67 -30.83
N SER A 54 26.28 -17.67 -30.35
CA SER A 54 24.87 -17.70 -30.01
C SER A 54 24.17 -16.46 -30.58
N ILE A 55 22.88 -16.59 -30.90
CA ILE A 55 22.05 -15.48 -31.39
C ILE A 55 21.19 -15.02 -30.22
N TYR A 56 21.41 -13.80 -29.78
CA TYR A 56 20.63 -13.16 -28.75
C TYR A 56 19.60 -12.21 -29.37
N LEU A 57 18.35 -12.33 -28.91
CA LEU A 57 17.20 -11.58 -29.41
C LEU A 57 16.46 -10.96 -28.22
N GLU A 58 16.68 -9.67 -27.96
CA GLU A 58 16.27 -8.99 -26.71
C GLU A 58 14.74 -8.86 -26.54
N ASN A 59 13.96 -8.81 -27.62
CA ASN A 59 12.52 -8.53 -27.59
C ASN A 59 11.73 -9.45 -28.54
N PHE A 60 11.83 -10.77 -28.32
CA PHE A 60 11.36 -11.80 -29.24
C PHE A 60 10.07 -12.49 -28.76
N SER A 61 8.97 -11.74 -28.58
CA SER A 61 7.76 -12.27 -27.95
C SER A 61 6.89 -13.16 -28.86
N ASP A 62 6.97 -12.99 -30.19
CA ASP A 62 5.99 -13.55 -31.14
C ASP A 62 6.58 -14.45 -32.23
N SER A 63 7.89 -14.70 -32.21
CA SER A 63 8.49 -15.59 -33.20
C SER A 63 8.05 -17.02 -32.99
N GLU A 64 7.64 -17.69 -34.05
CA GLU A 64 7.26 -19.09 -34.04
C GLU A 64 8.46 -20.00 -34.27
N ILE A 65 9.31 -19.68 -35.25
CA ILE A 65 10.38 -20.58 -35.71
C ILE A 65 11.57 -19.77 -36.23
N VAL A 66 12.78 -20.20 -35.86
CA VAL A 66 14.06 -19.62 -36.28
C VAL A 66 14.81 -20.63 -37.15
N TYR A 67 15.21 -20.20 -38.32
CA TYR A 67 15.97 -20.96 -39.30
C TYR A 67 17.30 -20.28 -39.59
N LEU A 68 18.38 -21.06 -39.65
CA LEU A 68 19.67 -20.60 -40.13
C LEU A 68 20.07 -21.46 -41.33
N ASN A 69 20.36 -20.82 -42.46
CA ASN A 69 20.75 -21.48 -43.71
C ASN A 69 19.77 -22.60 -44.13
N GLY A 70 18.48 -22.39 -43.87
CA GLY A 70 17.42 -23.37 -44.15
C GLY A 70 17.24 -24.48 -43.10
N GLN A 71 18.13 -24.60 -42.12
CA GLN A 71 17.98 -25.54 -41.01
C GLN A 71 17.25 -24.87 -39.85
N LYS A 72 16.26 -25.57 -39.29
CA LYS A 72 15.55 -25.12 -38.08
C LYS A 72 16.49 -25.17 -36.88
N ILE A 73 16.84 -24.02 -36.33
CA ILE A 73 17.72 -23.89 -35.15
C ILE A 73 16.96 -23.60 -33.85
N GLY A 74 15.68 -23.24 -33.97
CA GLY A 74 14.80 -23.02 -32.83
C GLY A 74 13.34 -22.91 -33.25
N SER A 75 12.43 -23.12 -32.31
CA SER A 75 11.02 -22.74 -32.42
C SER A 75 10.50 -22.29 -31.08
N LYS A 76 9.29 -21.72 -31.04
CA LYS A 76 8.57 -21.39 -29.81
C LYS A 76 8.76 -22.49 -28.79
N GLY A 77 9.28 -22.10 -27.62
CA GLY A 77 8.78 -22.63 -26.37
C GLY A 77 7.25 -22.55 -26.41
N ILE A 78 6.62 -23.69 -26.25
CA ILE A 78 5.16 -23.81 -26.30
C ILE A 78 4.60 -23.03 -25.11
N PHE A 79 3.61 -22.18 -25.35
CA PHE A 79 2.79 -21.64 -24.25
C PHE A 79 2.09 -22.84 -23.58
N GLY A 80 2.64 -23.31 -22.47
CA GLY A 80 2.16 -24.51 -21.76
C GLY A 80 3.16 -25.68 -21.68
N GLU A 81 4.18 -25.79 -22.54
CA GLU A 81 5.29 -26.74 -22.36
C GLU A 81 6.61 -26.02 -22.07
N LYS A 82 6.88 -25.90 -20.78
CA LYS A 82 8.18 -25.85 -20.10
C LYS A 82 9.38 -25.35 -20.92
N LYS A 83 9.44 -24.04 -21.17
CA LYS A 83 10.61 -23.17 -20.94
C LYS A 83 10.24 -21.73 -21.30
N TYR A 84 10.44 -20.81 -20.34
CA TYR A 84 10.33 -19.36 -20.56
C TYR A 84 11.24 -18.92 -21.70
N TYR A 85 10.95 -17.73 -22.24
CA TYR A 85 11.73 -16.79 -23.05
C TYR A 85 13.26 -16.82 -22.88
N LEU A 86 13.90 -17.98 -22.97
CA LEU A 86 15.34 -18.12 -23.00
C LEU A 86 15.79 -17.60 -24.37
N PRO A 87 16.87 -16.81 -24.47
CA PRO A 87 17.57 -16.72 -25.74
C PRO A 87 17.87 -18.14 -26.19
N HIS A 88 17.59 -18.41 -27.45
CA HIS A 88 18.02 -19.66 -28.06
C HIS A 88 19.54 -19.60 -28.19
N SER A 89 20.25 -20.22 -27.27
CA SER A 89 21.65 -20.56 -27.46
C SER A 89 21.77 -21.97 -28.02
N THR A 90 21.24 -22.14 -29.24
CA THR A 90 21.62 -23.30 -30.03
C THR A 90 22.99 -22.98 -30.59
N SER A 91 24.05 -23.71 -30.20
CA SER A 91 25.31 -23.63 -30.93
C SER A 91 25.00 -23.95 -32.39
N PHE A 92 25.13 -22.94 -33.25
CA PHE A 92 24.89 -23.08 -34.67
C PHE A 92 26.21 -23.15 -35.44
N TYR A 93 27.34 -23.33 -34.74
CA TYR A 93 28.66 -23.39 -35.34
C TYR A 93 28.71 -24.41 -36.48
N GLU A 94 28.10 -25.59 -36.27
CA GLU A 94 28.02 -26.66 -37.27
C GLU A 94 27.16 -26.32 -38.50
N ILE A 95 26.31 -25.29 -38.39
CA ILE A 95 25.33 -24.87 -39.40
C ILE A 95 25.85 -23.65 -40.19
N LEU A 96 26.91 -23.00 -39.69
CA LEU A 96 27.52 -21.86 -40.36
C LEU A 96 28.17 -22.30 -41.66
N GLN A 97 27.90 -21.55 -42.72
CA GLN A 97 28.62 -21.68 -43.96
C GLN A 97 29.84 -20.75 -43.89
N HIS A 98 31.00 -21.32 -43.61
CA HIS A 98 32.26 -20.60 -43.68
C HIS A 98 32.47 -20.02 -45.09
N GLU A 99 33.04 -18.82 -45.16
CA GLU A 99 33.32 -18.10 -46.41
C GLU A 99 32.09 -17.65 -47.23
N LYS A 100 30.87 -18.00 -46.81
CA LYS A 100 29.61 -17.59 -47.45
C LYS A 100 28.79 -16.69 -46.53
N SER A 101 27.82 -16.01 -47.13
CA SER A 101 26.80 -15.28 -46.38
C SER A 101 25.86 -16.28 -45.71
N ASN A 102 25.60 -16.08 -44.44
CA ASN A 102 24.64 -16.86 -43.67
C ASN A 102 23.30 -16.13 -43.64
N VAL A 103 22.20 -16.89 -43.72
CA VAL A 103 20.84 -16.36 -43.77
C VAL A 103 20.05 -16.83 -42.55
N LEU A 104 19.71 -15.90 -41.67
CA LEU A 104 18.80 -16.09 -40.56
C LEU A 104 17.38 -15.73 -41.02
N LEU A 105 16.50 -16.73 -41.09
CA LEU A 105 15.07 -16.52 -41.34
C LEU A 105 14.30 -16.71 -40.04
N ILE A 106 13.37 -15.81 -39.77
CA ILE A 106 12.54 -15.88 -38.58
C ILE A 106 11.08 -15.73 -38.94
N LYS A 107 10.30 -16.76 -38.66
CA LYS A 107 8.85 -16.76 -38.79
C LYS A 107 8.26 -16.13 -37.53
N VAL A 108 7.46 -15.09 -37.70
CA VAL A 108 6.77 -14.37 -36.64
C VAL A 108 5.27 -14.45 -36.91
N TYR A 109 4.52 -14.93 -35.92
CA TYR A 109 3.11 -15.22 -36.09
C TYR A 109 2.27 -14.29 -35.25
N ARG A 110 1.34 -13.56 -35.89
CA ARG A 110 0.40 -12.69 -35.20
C ARG A 110 -1.02 -12.92 -35.66
N GLU A 111 -1.59 -14.07 -35.30
CA GLU A 111 -2.97 -14.37 -35.65
C GLU A 111 -4.00 -13.87 -34.63
N ASN A 112 -3.70 -13.91 -33.33
CA ASN A 112 -4.68 -13.58 -32.30
C ASN A 112 -4.04 -12.80 -31.15
N SER A 113 -3.82 -11.50 -31.36
CA SER A 113 -3.45 -10.57 -30.28
C SER A 113 -4.67 -10.27 -29.40
N PHE A 114 -5.27 -11.29 -28.79
CA PHE A 114 -6.00 -11.09 -27.52
C PHE A 114 -5.01 -10.90 -26.37
N TYR A 115 -3.77 -11.36 -26.54
CA TYR A 115 -2.68 -11.11 -25.62
C TYR A 115 -2.24 -9.65 -25.72
N PHE A 116 -2.72 -8.82 -24.79
CA PHE A 116 -2.35 -7.40 -24.57
C PHE A 116 -0.82 -7.14 -24.41
N TYR A 117 0.02 -8.18 -24.46
CA TYR A 117 1.46 -8.14 -24.22
C TYR A 117 2.31 -8.20 -25.49
N ALA A 118 1.70 -8.26 -26.66
CA ALA A 118 2.39 -8.52 -27.92
C ALA A 118 2.04 -7.46 -28.98
N LEU A 119 2.57 -6.24 -28.81
CA LEU A 119 3.00 -5.57 -30.03
C LEU A 119 4.19 -6.34 -30.57
N GLY A 120 4.16 -6.62 -31.87
CA GLY A 120 5.39 -6.82 -32.63
C GLY A 120 6.18 -5.50 -32.59
N LYS A 121 7.01 -5.32 -31.55
CA LYS A 121 8.12 -4.37 -31.65
C LYS A 121 9.08 -4.94 -32.68
N PHE A 122 9.63 -4.07 -33.52
CA PHE A 122 10.73 -4.51 -34.37
C PHE A 122 11.82 -5.09 -33.51
N ILE A 123 12.09 -6.36 -33.80
CA ILE A 123 13.23 -7.11 -33.34
C ILE A 123 14.45 -6.21 -33.52
N GLU A 124 15.07 -5.86 -32.40
CA GLU A 124 16.39 -5.26 -32.41
C GLU A 124 17.33 -6.19 -33.18
N LYS A 125 18.33 -5.61 -33.85
CA LYS A 125 19.24 -6.40 -34.69
C LYS A 125 19.72 -7.60 -33.87
N PRO A 126 19.61 -8.84 -34.38
CA PRO A 126 20.14 -10.01 -33.68
C PRO A 126 21.58 -9.74 -33.26
N GLU A 127 21.86 -9.92 -31.98
CA GLU A 127 23.21 -9.82 -31.46
C GLU A 127 23.87 -11.19 -31.55
N PHE A 128 25.04 -11.26 -32.16
CA PHE A 128 25.86 -12.47 -32.18
C PHE A 128 26.87 -12.34 -31.04
N ILE A 129 26.70 -13.18 -30.02
CA ILE A 129 27.51 -13.15 -28.79
C ILE A 129 27.84 -14.57 -28.36
N ASN A 130 28.79 -14.72 -27.42
CA ASN A 130 29.06 -16.05 -26.86
C ASN A 130 27.84 -16.54 -26.06
N ILE A 131 27.61 -17.86 -26.04
CA ILE A 131 26.53 -18.50 -25.28
C ILE A 131 26.48 -18.03 -23.81
N GLU A 132 27.63 -17.96 -23.15
CA GLU A 132 27.73 -17.51 -21.76
C GLU A 132 27.29 -16.04 -21.59
N GLU A 133 27.62 -15.19 -22.56
CA GLU A 133 27.21 -13.79 -22.56
C GLU A 133 25.71 -13.64 -22.85
N ALA A 134 25.16 -14.45 -23.76
CA ALA A 134 23.73 -14.51 -24.03
C ALA A 134 22.95 -14.94 -22.79
N GLU A 135 23.40 -15.98 -22.09
CA GLU A 135 22.82 -16.43 -20.83
C GLU A 135 22.89 -15.34 -19.76
N LYS A 136 24.03 -14.65 -19.65
CA LYS A 136 24.21 -13.54 -18.70
C LYS A 136 23.26 -12.38 -19.00
N LYS A 137 23.22 -11.87 -20.24
CA LYS A 137 22.31 -10.79 -20.66
C LYS A 137 20.85 -11.18 -20.43
N PHE A 138 20.49 -12.43 -20.74
CA PHE A 138 19.16 -12.96 -20.45
C PHE A 138 18.82 -12.94 -18.97
N LEU A 139 19.71 -13.47 -18.13
CA LEU A 139 19.52 -13.49 -16.69
C LEU A 139 19.44 -12.07 -16.14
N GLU A 140 20.24 -11.12 -16.64
CA GLU A 140 20.21 -9.72 -16.23
C GLU A 140 18.88 -9.04 -16.60
N HIS A 141 18.41 -9.19 -17.84
CA HIS A 141 17.12 -8.63 -18.28
C HIS A 141 15.96 -9.21 -17.50
N ARG A 142 15.95 -10.53 -17.27
CA ARG A 142 14.92 -11.19 -16.46
C ARG A 142 14.99 -10.73 -15.02
N LYS A 143 16.15 -10.83 -14.37
CA LYS A 143 16.34 -10.48 -12.94
C LYS A 143 15.97 -9.04 -12.63
N LYS A 144 16.39 -8.06 -13.45
CA LYS A 144 16.15 -6.65 -13.14
C LYS A 144 14.65 -6.32 -13.07
N ARG A 145 13.86 -6.83 -14.01
CA ARG A 145 12.40 -6.66 -14.02
C ARG A 145 11.73 -7.47 -12.92
N SER A 146 12.14 -8.72 -12.79
CA SER A 146 11.56 -9.66 -11.85
C SER A 146 11.76 -9.26 -10.38
N ILE A 147 12.93 -8.74 -10.03
CA ILE A 147 13.25 -8.35 -8.65
C ILE A 147 12.42 -7.15 -8.21
N ALA A 148 12.23 -6.15 -9.05
CA ALA A 148 11.45 -4.95 -8.68
C ALA A 148 10.00 -5.30 -8.33
N TYR A 149 9.30 -6.04 -9.20
CA TYR A 149 7.92 -6.47 -8.93
C TYR A 149 7.83 -7.41 -7.73
N PHE A 150 8.83 -8.26 -7.52
CA PHE A 150 8.88 -9.14 -6.36
C PHE A 150 9.02 -8.35 -5.05
N ILE A 151 9.94 -7.38 -4.98
CA ILE A 151 10.14 -6.52 -3.81
C ILE A 151 8.88 -5.69 -3.54
N ILE A 152 8.31 -5.04 -4.56
CA ILE A 152 7.07 -4.26 -4.42
C ILE A 152 5.93 -5.17 -3.94
N GLY A 153 5.80 -6.37 -4.51
CA GLY A 153 4.81 -7.36 -4.10
C GLY A 153 4.96 -7.79 -2.64
N LEU A 154 6.19 -8.02 -2.17
CA LEU A 154 6.46 -8.33 -0.76
C LEU A 154 6.14 -7.17 0.18
N ILE A 155 6.48 -5.94 -0.20
CA ILE A 155 6.13 -4.73 0.58
C ILE A 155 4.61 -4.61 0.71
N LEU A 156 3.87 -4.86 -0.37
CA LEU A 156 2.41 -4.87 -0.36
C LEU A 156 1.85 -6.00 0.51
N ILE A 157 2.35 -7.23 0.38
CA ILE A 157 1.92 -8.34 1.26
C ILE A 157 2.17 -7.98 2.73
N PHE A 158 3.34 -7.46 3.07
CA PHE A 158 3.69 -7.07 4.43
C PHE A 158 2.77 -5.97 4.97
N SER A 159 2.60 -4.87 4.22
CA SER A 159 1.71 -3.76 4.59
C SER A 159 0.24 -4.21 4.72
N GLY A 160 -0.28 -4.97 3.76
CA GLY A 160 -1.63 -5.54 3.81
C GLY A 160 -1.83 -6.46 5.02
N SER A 161 -0.81 -7.25 5.37
CA SER A 161 -0.84 -8.11 6.56
C SER A 161 -0.89 -7.29 7.85
N ILE A 162 -0.15 -6.19 7.94
CA ILE A 162 -0.23 -5.26 9.08
C ILE A 162 -1.64 -4.70 9.20
N PHE A 163 -2.29 -4.29 8.10
CA PHE A 163 -3.68 -3.81 8.15
C PHE A 163 -4.65 -4.89 8.66
N CYS A 164 -4.49 -6.14 8.21
CA CYS A 164 -5.27 -7.26 8.72
C CYS A 164 -5.05 -7.49 10.21
N ILE A 165 -3.81 -7.43 10.70
CA ILE A 165 -3.47 -7.58 12.12
C ILE A 165 -4.06 -6.44 12.95
N LEU A 166 -3.88 -5.18 12.51
CA LEU A 166 -4.44 -4.01 13.17
C LEU A 166 -5.96 -4.10 13.27
N HIS A 167 -6.63 -4.63 12.24
CA HIS A 167 -8.06 -4.89 12.27
C HIS A 167 -8.45 -5.82 13.44
N PHE A 168 -7.73 -6.91 13.66
CA PHE A 168 -7.99 -7.83 14.77
C PHE A 168 -7.90 -7.16 16.15
N PHE A 169 -7.00 -6.20 16.32
CA PHE A 169 -6.84 -5.47 17.59
C PHE A 169 -7.82 -4.29 17.74
N SER A 170 -8.37 -3.79 16.64
CA SER A 170 -9.32 -2.68 16.65
C SER A 170 -10.77 -3.17 16.63
N LYS A 171 -11.52 -2.95 17.72
CA LYS A 171 -12.98 -3.19 17.71
C LYS A 171 -13.64 -2.14 16.79
N GLY A 172 -14.17 -2.56 15.65
CA GLY A 172 -15.04 -1.72 14.80
C GLY A 172 -14.57 -1.42 13.37
N LEU A 173 -13.49 -2.02 12.89
CA LEU A 173 -12.90 -1.67 11.58
C LEU A 173 -13.18 -2.69 10.46
N SER A 174 -14.40 -3.25 10.39
CA SER A 174 -14.75 -4.35 9.45
C SER A 174 -14.49 -4.04 7.98
N GLU A 175 -14.48 -2.77 7.59
CA GLU A 175 -14.19 -2.35 6.22
C GLU A 175 -12.67 -2.34 5.93
N LYS A 176 -11.82 -2.16 6.95
CA LYS A 176 -10.36 -2.06 6.79
C LYS A 176 -9.71 -3.40 6.50
N ILE A 177 -10.33 -4.49 6.98
CA ILE A 177 -9.90 -5.83 6.62
C ILE A 177 -9.98 -6.04 5.10
N LEU A 178 -10.93 -5.41 4.40
CA LEU A 178 -11.08 -5.54 2.96
C LEU A 178 -9.92 -4.87 2.21
N ILE A 179 -9.45 -3.71 2.67
CA ILE A 179 -8.24 -3.08 2.10
C ILE A 179 -7.00 -3.90 2.43
N GLY A 180 -6.87 -4.39 3.67
CA GLY A 180 -5.73 -5.24 4.03
C GLY A 180 -5.65 -6.48 3.16
N ILE A 181 -6.77 -7.18 2.99
CA ILE A 181 -6.88 -8.36 2.13
C ILE A 181 -6.64 -8.01 0.66
N SER A 182 -7.20 -6.90 0.14
CA SER A 182 -6.95 -6.49 -1.25
C SER A 182 -5.47 -6.20 -1.50
N THR A 183 -4.81 -5.57 -0.53
CA THR A 183 -3.37 -5.25 -0.59
C THR A 183 -2.54 -6.52 -0.61
N VAL A 184 -2.90 -7.52 0.20
CA VAL A 184 -2.25 -8.84 0.16
C VAL A 184 -2.45 -9.52 -1.19
N PHE A 185 -3.68 -9.56 -1.73
CA PHE A 185 -3.92 -10.19 -3.02
C PHE A 185 -3.21 -9.48 -4.17
N PHE A 186 -3.14 -8.16 -4.13
CA PHE A 186 -2.42 -7.37 -5.12
C PHE A 186 -0.89 -7.55 -5.00
N GLY A 187 -0.37 -7.66 -3.78
CA GLY A 187 1.02 -8.00 -3.55
C GLY A 187 1.38 -9.41 -4.03
N LEU A 188 0.50 -10.40 -3.79
CA LEU A 188 0.63 -11.75 -4.34
C LEU A 188 0.63 -11.74 -5.86
N HIS A 189 -0.28 -10.97 -6.48
CA HIS A 189 -0.28 -10.76 -7.92
C HIS A 189 1.08 -10.26 -8.43
N GLY A 190 1.67 -9.24 -7.78
CA GLY A 190 3.01 -8.75 -8.12
C GLY A 190 4.11 -9.80 -7.97
N VAL A 191 4.06 -10.60 -6.90
CA VAL A 191 5.01 -11.71 -6.68
C VAL A 191 4.88 -12.78 -7.76
N PHE A 192 3.67 -13.18 -8.16
CA PHE A 192 3.47 -14.15 -9.24
C PHE A 192 3.84 -13.56 -10.61
N PHE A 193 3.51 -12.29 -10.86
CA PHE A 193 3.86 -11.58 -12.09
C PHE A 193 5.37 -11.38 -12.24
N SER A 194 6.12 -11.39 -11.13
CA SER A 194 7.55 -11.17 -11.14
C SER A 194 8.33 -12.11 -12.04
N GLY A 195 7.87 -13.32 -12.36
CA GLY A 195 8.70 -14.24 -13.15
C GLY A 195 9.67 -15.10 -12.32
N LEU A 196 9.93 -14.75 -11.05
CA LEU A 196 10.91 -15.46 -10.20
C LEU A 196 10.38 -16.81 -9.72
N LEU A 197 9.12 -16.84 -9.25
CA LEU A 197 8.52 -18.07 -8.73
C LEU A 197 8.42 -19.17 -9.79
N TYR A 198 8.32 -18.77 -11.05
CA TYR A 198 8.29 -19.68 -12.18
C TYR A 198 9.56 -20.54 -12.37
N GLU A 199 10.69 -20.16 -11.77
CA GLU A 199 11.89 -21.02 -11.72
C GLU A 199 11.71 -22.20 -10.74
N TYR A 200 10.91 -21.99 -9.69
CA TYR A 200 10.67 -22.97 -8.63
C TYR A 200 9.44 -23.84 -8.89
N PHE A 201 8.43 -23.32 -9.60
CA PHE A 201 7.22 -24.06 -9.93
C PHE A 201 7.26 -24.59 -11.38
N HIS A 202 7.27 -25.92 -11.53
CA HIS A 202 7.30 -26.56 -12.84
C HIS A 202 5.98 -26.48 -13.64
N ASN A 203 4.90 -25.98 -13.04
CA ASN A 203 3.59 -25.89 -13.69
C ASN A 203 3.16 -24.42 -13.87
N PHE A 204 3.51 -23.86 -15.03
CA PHE A 204 3.16 -22.49 -15.43
C PHE A 204 1.65 -22.23 -15.37
N LEU A 205 0.85 -23.20 -15.81
CA LEU A 205 -0.60 -23.11 -15.83
C LEU A 205 -1.17 -22.86 -14.42
N ASN A 206 -0.62 -23.54 -13.40
CA ASN A 206 -1.05 -23.34 -12.02
C ASN A 206 -0.71 -21.94 -11.51
N ILE A 207 0.46 -21.40 -11.86
CA ILE A 207 0.81 -20.02 -11.48
C ILE A 207 -0.15 -19.03 -12.16
N LEU A 208 -0.45 -19.23 -13.44
CA LEU A 208 -1.39 -18.38 -14.16
C LEU A 208 -2.78 -18.41 -13.50
N LYS A 209 -3.29 -19.59 -13.11
CA LYS A 209 -4.56 -19.70 -12.39
C LYS A 209 -4.54 -18.89 -11.10
N ILE A 210 -3.50 -19.05 -10.28
CA ILE A 210 -3.35 -18.32 -9.03
C ILE A 210 -3.31 -16.82 -9.31
N HIS A 211 -2.54 -16.40 -10.32
CA HIS A 211 -2.46 -15.01 -10.75
C HIS A 211 -3.84 -14.44 -11.10
N CYS A 212 -4.61 -15.09 -11.98
CA CYS A 212 -5.96 -14.65 -12.33
C CYS A 212 -6.90 -14.60 -11.11
N ILE A 213 -6.86 -15.62 -10.25
CA ILE A 213 -7.68 -15.69 -9.03
C ILE A 213 -7.35 -14.54 -8.07
N THR A 214 -6.06 -14.26 -7.83
CA THR A 214 -5.65 -13.16 -6.94
C THR A 214 -6.16 -11.80 -7.42
N ILE A 215 -6.19 -11.54 -8.73
CA ILE A 215 -6.73 -10.30 -9.30
C ILE A 215 -8.24 -10.21 -9.10
N ILE A 216 -8.97 -11.28 -9.35
CA ILE A 216 -10.44 -11.32 -9.16
C ILE A 216 -10.79 -11.07 -7.70
N LEU A 217 -10.08 -11.70 -6.76
CA LEU A 217 -10.28 -11.50 -5.33
C LEU A 217 -9.87 -10.10 -4.86
N CYS A 218 -8.79 -9.55 -5.41
CA CYS A 218 -8.39 -8.16 -5.17
C CYS A 218 -9.49 -7.18 -5.62
N PHE A 219 -10.02 -7.36 -6.83
CA PHE A 219 -11.12 -6.53 -7.33
C PHE A 219 -12.35 -6.63 -6.42
N TYR A 220 -12.77 -7.85 -6.06
CA TYR A 220 -13.92 -8.07 -5.17
C TYR A 220 -13.78 -7.30 -3.85
N THR A 221 -12.60 -7.34 -3.24
CA THR A 221 -12.34 -6.73 -1.93
C THR A 221 -12.29 -5.20 -2.02
N ILE A 222 -11.64 -4.63 -3.04
CA ILE A 222 -11.68 -3.18 -3.32
C ILE A 222 -13.12 -2.73 -3.57
N PHE A 223 -13.85 -3.43 -4.43
CA PHE A 223 -15.21 -3.08 -4.79
C PHE A 223 -16.15 -3.14 -3.58
N SER A 224 -16.01 -4.18 -2.76
CA SER A 224 -16.78 -4.34 -1.52
C SER A 224 -16.48 -3.23 -0.51
N TRP A 225 -15.20 -2.87 -0.36
CA TRP A 225 -14.79 -1.74 0.49
C TRP A 225 -15.41 -0.43 0.02
N PHE A 226 -15.41 -0.19 -1.29
CA PHE A 226 -15.99 1.03 -1.86
C PHE A 226 -17.50 1.11 -1.67
N LEU A 227 -18.24 0.01 -1.91
CA LEU A 227 -19.68 -0.04 -1.66
C LEU A 227 -20.02 0.24 -0.19
N ALA A 228 -19.19 -0.25 0.74
CA ALA A 228 -19.35 -0.02 2.16
C ALA A 228 -19.21 1.47 2.50
N ASN A 229 -18.15 2.13 2.02
CA ASN A 229 -17.90 3.56 2.27
C ASN A 229 -18.95 4.50 1.69
N ILE A 230 -19.57 4.11 0.58
CA ILE A 230 -20.66 4.87 -0.02
C ILE A 230 -21.97 4.76 0.78
N GLY A 231 -22.06 3.82 1.72
CA GLY A 231 -23.32 3.50 2.40
C GLY A 231 -24.32 2.81 1.48
N PHE A 232 -23.88 2.31 0.31
CA PHE A 232 -24.68 1.50 -0.60
C PHE A 232 -24.62 0.03 -0.18
N LEU A 233 -24.89 -0.22 1.11
CA LEU A 233 -24.89 -1.54 1.73
C LEU A 233 -26.24 -2.25 1.56
N LYS A 234 -26.87 -2.16 0.38
CA LYS A 234 -27.87 -3.18 0.04
C LYS A 234 -27.10 -4.48 -0.19
N SER A 235 -27.12 -5.35 0.82
CA SER A 235 -26.49 -6.69 0.87
C SER A 235 -26.55 -7.43 -0.46
N THR A 236 -27.66 -7.27 -1.20
CA THR A 236 -27.89 -7.86 -2.52
C THR A 236 -26.77 -7.63 -3.54
N TYR A 237 -26.31 -6.39 -3.77
CA TYR A 237 -25.30 -6.13 -4.83
C TYR A 237 -23.92 -6.67 -4.47
N LYS A 238 -23.52 -6.52 -3.20
CA LYS A 238 -22.28 -7.08 -2.68
C LYS A 238 -22.27 -8.60 -2.84
N ASN A 239 -23.39 -9.26 -2.54
CA ASN A 239 -23.52 -10.71 -2.68
C ASN A 239 -23.52 -11.15 -4.15
N ILE A 240 -24.19 -10.42 -5.05
CA ILE A 240 -24.16 -10.72 -6.49
C ILE A 240 -22.72 -10.72 -7.01
N ILE A 241 -21.96 -9.67 -6.73
CA ILE A 241 -20.58 -9.57 -7.22
C ILE A 241 -19.68 -10.61 -6.56
N PHE A 242 -19.89 -10.91 -5.27
CA PHE A 242 -19.22 -12.03 -4.60
C PHE A 242 -19.45 -13.35 -5.34
N TYR A 243 -20.70 -13.70 -5.64
CA TYR A 243 -21.03 -14.94 -6.34
C TYR A 243 -20.43 -14.98 -7.76
N ILE A 244 -20.47 -13.87 -8.50
CA ILE A 244 -19.81 -13.77 -9.81
C ILE A 244 -18.30 -14.05 -9.67
N CYS A 245 -17.62 -13.42 -8.70
CA CYS A 245 -16.18 -13.64 -8.46
C CYS A 245 -15.88 -15.11 -8.14
N ILE A 246 -16.67 -15.73 -7.27
CA ILE A 246 -16.52 -17.14 -6.90
C ILE A 246 -16.72 -18.05 -8.12
N VAL A 247 -17.75 -17.81 -8.94
CA VAL A 247 -17.98 -18.57 -10.18
C VAL A 247 -16.77 -18.46 -11.10
N TYR A 248 -16.24 -17.25 -11.34
CA TYR A 248 -15.04 -17.07 -12.17
C TYR A 248 -13.82 -17.80 -11.58
N CYS A 249 -13.59 -17.74 -10.27
CA CYS A 249 -12.49 -18.44 -9.62
C CYS A 249 -12.61 -19.96 -9.78
N ILE A 250 -13.83 -20.51 -9.64
CA ILE A 250 -14.10 -21.94 -9.86
C ILE A 250 -13.85 -22.32 -11.32
N ILE A 251 -14.40 -21.55 -12.26
CA ILE A 251 -14.21 -21.78 -13.70
C ILE A 251 -12.71 -21.80 -14.03
N ILE A 252 -11.95 -20.77 -13.64
CA ILE A 252 -10.50 -20.69 -13.89
C ILE A 252 -9.74 -21.87 -13.26
N SER A 253 -10.13 -22.29 -12.05
CA SER A 253 -9.48 -23.41 -11.36
C SER A 253 -9.67 -24.74 -12.09
N LEU A 254 -10.87 -24.98 -12.64
CA LEU A 254 -11.24 -26.23 -13.32
C LEU A 254 -10.67 -26.36 -14.73
N HIS A 255 -10.41 -25.25 -15.43
CA HIS A 255 -9.92 -25.30 -16.81
C HIS A 255 -8.47 -25.78 -16.89
N GLN A 256 -8.14 -26.67 -17.83
CA GLN A 256 -6.78 -27.18 -18.04
C GLN A 256 -6.07 -26.55 -19.24
N ASP A 257 -6.83 -25.89 -20.12
CA ASP A 257 -6.31 -25.26 -21.33
C ASP A 257 -5.94 -23.79 -21.05
N PHE A 258 -4.72 -23.43 -21.44
CA PHE A 258 -4.17 -22.08 -21.29
C PHE A 258 -5.01 -21.04 -22.03
N ASP A 259 -5.38 -21.32 -23.29
CA ASP A 259 -6.13 -20.38 -24.12
C ASP A 259 -7.53 -20.12 -23.53
N GLN A 260 -8.15 -21.15 -22.95
CA GLN A 260 -9.46 -21.02 -22.31
C GLN A 260 -9.38 -20.19 -21.03
N ILE A 261 -8.38 -20.44 -20.16
CA ILE A 261 -8.16 -19.64 -18.95
C ILE A 261 -8.05 -18.16 -19.29
N ILE A 262 -7.32 -17.83 -20.36
CA ILE A 262 -7.10 -16.45 -20.76
C ILE A 262 -8.33 -15.83 -21.38
N ARG A 263 -9.10 -16.55 -22.20
CA ARG A 263 -10.40 -16.05 -22.69
C ARG A 263 -11.37 -15.76 -21.54
N ILE A 264 -11.42 -16.63 -20.53
CA ILE A 264 -12.24 -16.44 -19.33
C ILE A 264 -11.73 -15.24 -18.52
N TYR A 265 -10.43 -15.12 -18.33
CA TYR A 265 -9.83 -13.96 -17.69
C TYR A 265 -10.10 -12.66 -18.48
N PHE A 266 -10.20 -12.73 -19.81
CA PHE A 266 -10.57 -11.58 -20.63
C PHE A 266 -12.04 -11.20 -20.49
N SER A 267 -12.95 -12.16 -20.41
CA SER A 267 -14.38 -11.86 -20.17
C SER A 267 -14.61 -11.20 -18.81
N TRP A 268 -13.72 -11.44 -17.83
CA TRP A 268 -13.73 -10.74 -16.55
C TRP A 268 -13.53 -9.22 -16.69
N TYR A 269 -12.75 -8.73 -17.66
CA TYR A 269 -12.60 -7.28 -17.87
C TYR A 269 -13.91 -6.60 -18.25
N VAL A 270 -14.84 -7.30 -18.91
CA VAL A 270 -16.17 -6.75 -19.19
C VAL A 270 -16.92 -6.48 -17.88
N VAL A 271 -16.85 -7.39 -16.91
CA VAL A 271 -17.43 -7.21 -15.57
C VAL A 271 -16.77 -6.03 -14.85
N LEU A 272 -15.45 -5.90 -14.95
CA LEU A 272 -14.70 -4.78 -14.39
C LEU A 272 -15.14 -3.44 -15.01
N ILE A 273 -15.25 -3.35 -16.33
CA ILE A 273 -15.67 -2.13 -17.03
C ILE A 273 -17.11 -1.74 -16.63
N ILE A 274 -18.05 -2.70 -16.64
CA ILE A 274 -19.44 -2.45 -16.20
C ILE A 274 -19.46 -1.93 -14.76
N SER A 275 -18.65 -2.52 -13.89
CA SER A 275 -18.51 -2.09 -12.51
C SER A 275 -17.96 -0.66 -12.44
N CYS A 276 -16.86 -0.34 -13.14
CA CYS A 276 -16.28 1.00 -13.18
C CYS A 276 -17.28 2.05 -13.67
N VAL A 277 -18.04 1.77 -14.74
CA VAL A 277 -19.08 2.68 -15.27
C VAL A 277 -20.17 2.91 -14.22
N PHE A 278 -20.62 1.86 -13.55
CA PHE A 278 -21.59 1.99 -12.46
C PHE A 278 -21.06 2.85 -11.31
N LEU A 279 -19.79 2.69 -10.92
CA LEU A 279 -19.20 3.49 -9.84
C LEU A 279 -19.03 4.95 -10.25
N ILE A 280 -18.57 5.22 -11.47
CA ILE A 280 -18.49 6.58 -12.02
C ILE A 280 -19.87 7.25 -11.96
N TYR A 281 -20.91 6.56 -12.44
CA TYR A 281 -22.29 7.06 -12.38
C TYR A 281 -22.72 7.41 -10.94
N LYS A 282 -22.38 6.57 -9.96
CA LYS A 282 -22.67 6.85 -8.54
C LYS A 282 -21.89 8.05 -8.02
N ILE A 283 -20.61 8.15 -8.32
CA ILE A 283 -19.76 9.28 -7.90
C ILE A 283 -20.33 10.59 -8.44
N PHE A 284 -20.70 10.66 -9.72
CA PHE A 284 -21.37 11.82 -10.28
C PHE A 284 -22.68 12.14 -9.56
N GLY A 285 -23.49 11.11 -9.26
CA GLY A 285 -24.70 11.28 -8.44
C GLY A 285 -24.43 11.91 -7.06
N PHE A 286 -23.32 11.59 -6.42
CA PHE A 286 -22.91 12.22 -5.15
C PHE A 286 -22.43 13.65 -5.31
N ILE A 287 -21.69 13.94 -6.39
CA ILE A 287 -21.24 15.30 -6.74
C ILE A 287 -22.47 16.21 -6.92
N PHE A 288 -23.45 15.79 -7.72
CA PHE A 288 -24.66 16.58 -7.96
C PHE A 288 -25.54 16.78 -6.71
N ARG A 289 -25.43 15.89 -5.72
CA ARG A 289 -26.14 16.01 -4.44
C ARG A 289 -25.35 16.77 -3.38
N GLY A 290 -24.11 17.18 -3.65
CA GLY A 290 -23.24 17.86 -2.69
C GLY A 290 -22.74 16.96 -1.54
N ILE A 291 -22.83 15.64 -1.66
CA ILE A 291 -22.41 14.66 -0.62
C ILE A 291 -21.03 14.07 -0.97
N PHE A 292 -20.18 14.87 -1.59
CA PHE A 292 -18.90 14.40 -2.11
C PHE A 292 -17.85 14.34 -0.98
N LYS A 293 -17.27 13.16 -0.75
CA LYS A 293 -16.24 12.90 0.26
C LYS A 293 -14.87 12.74 -0.41
N THR A 294 -13.80 12.94 0.35
CA THR A 294 -12.41 12.77 -0.11
C THR A 294 -12.14 11.38 -0.70
N ASP A 295 -12.74 10.31 -0.17
CA ASP A 295 -12.59 8.95 -0.70
C ASP A 295 -13.04 8.83 -2.16
N HIS A 296 -14.08 9.57 -2.54
CA HIS A 296 -14.58 9.55 -3.91
C HIS A 296 -13.53 10.13 -4.87
N ILE A 297 -12.71 11.10 -4.44
CA ILE A 297 -11.60 11.66 -5.22
C ILE A 297 -10.52 10.61 -5.42
N PHE A 298 -10.06 9.98 -4.35
CA PHE A 298 -9.02 8.95 -4.43
C PHE A 298 -9.48 7.79 -5.32
N PHE A 299 -10.73 7.38 -5.20
CA PHE A 299 -11.28 6.32 -6.02
C PHE A 299 -11.40 6.71 -7.50
N LEU A 300 -11.85 7.93 -7.79
CA LEU A 300 -11.90 8.46 -9.15
C LEU A 300 -10.49 8.52 -9.75
N LEU A 301 -9.50 8.97 -8.98
CA LEU A 301 -8.10 8.98 -9.40
C LEU A 301 -7.59 7.57 -9.71
N CYS A 302 -7.94 6.58 -8.88
CA CYS A 302 -7.59 5.17 -9.13
C CYS A 302 -8.22 4.66 -10.42
N ILE A 303 -9.50 4.97 -10.68
CA ILE A 303 -10.16 4.60 -11.95
C ILE A 303 -9.46 5.27 -13.13
N ILE A 304 -9.16 6.57 -13.04
CA ILE A 304 -8.50 7.32 -14.12
C ILE A 304 -7.12 6.72 -14.40
N LEU A 305 -6.31 6.47 -13.37
CA LEU A 305 -4.99 5.86 -13.53
C LEU A 305 -5.08 4.43 -14.09
N SER A 306 -6.06 3.63 -13.65
CA SER A 306 -6.31 2.29 -14.20
C SER A 306 -6.76 2.35 -15.67
N LEU A 307 -7.57 3.35 -16.05
CA LEU A 307 -7.98 3.56 -17.43
C LEU A 307 -6.81 4.04 -18.30
N ILE A 308 -5.97 4.95 -17.78
CA ILE A 308 -4.73 5.36 -18.43
C ILE A 308 -3.84 4.14 -18.63
N GLU A 309 -3.65 3.29 -17.63
CA GLU A 309 -2.94 2.02 -17.76
C GLU A 309 -3.55 1.14 -18.86
N CYS A 310 -4.87 0.94 -18.88
CA CYS A 310 -5.53 0.17 -19.94
C CYS A 310 -5.30 0.77 -21.34
N ILE A 311 -5.43 2.08 -21.49
CA ILE A 311 -5.23 2.80 -22.77
C ILE A 311 -3.77 2.73 -23.20
N LEU A 312 -2.83 2.93 -22.28
CA LEU A 312 -1.39 2.81 -22.55
C LEU A 312 -1.02 1.37 -22.89
N THR A 313 -1.62 0.37 -22.23
CA THR A 313 -1.41 -1.05 -22.53
C THR A 313 -1.95 -1.38 -23.92
N TYR A 314 -3.14 -0.88 -24.26
CA TYR A 314 -3.79 -1.08 -25.55
C TYR A 314 -3.01 -0.43 -26.71
N ASN A 315 -2.55 0.80 -26.53
CA ASN A 315 -1.67 1.49 -27.49
C ASN A 315 -0.23 1.01 -27.40
N SER A 316 0.06 0.21 -26.37
CA SER A 316 1.31 -0.49 -26.15
C SER A 316 2.54 0.44 -26.17
N VAL A 317 2.31 1.61 -25.60
CA VAL A 317 3.37 2.44 -25.02
C VAL A 317 4.13 1.54 -24.04
N GLU A 318 5.46 1.70 -23.92
CA GLU A 318 6.32 0.69 -23.28
C GLU A 318 5.75 0.11 -21.98
N HIS A 319 5.46 -1.20 -21.97
CA HIS A 319 4.95 -1.93 -20.81
C HIS A 319 5.87 -1.87 -19.57
N ARG A 320 7.09 -1.35 -19.71
CA ARG A 320 8.06 -1.14 -18.63
C ARG A 320 7.48 -0.24 -17.53
N ASP A 321 6.70 0.77 -17.92
CA ASP A 321 6.17 1.79 -17.00
C ASP A 321 4.67 1.66 -16.73
N ILE A 322 4.00 0.67 -17.32
CA ILE A 322 2.53 0.62 -17.27
C ILE A 322 2.01 -0.05 -15.99
N ALA A 323 2.54 -1.22 -15.63
CA ALA A 323 2.14 -1.89 -14.39
C ALA A 323 2.41 -1.02 -13.15
N THR A 324 3.39 -0.11 -13.22
CA THR A 324 3.66 0.91 -12.20
C THR A 324 2.49 1.86 -11.96
N TYR A 325 1.62 2.12 -12.94
CA TYR A 325 0.40 2.93 -12.72
C TYR A 325 -0.67 2.16 -11.95
N GLY A 326 -0.83 0.86 -12.18
CA GLY A 326 -1.70 0.00 -11.37
C GLY A 326 -1.20 -0.09 -9.92
N PHE A 327 0.12 -0.31 -9.76
CA PHE A 327 0.77 -0.26 -8.44
C PHE A 327 0.62 1.09 -7.76
N MET A 328 0.80 2.20 -8.49
CA MET A 328 0.60 3.55 -7.96
C MET A 328 -0.85 3.81 -7.57
N SER A 329 -1.82 3.38 -8.38
CA SER A 329 -3.25 3.54 -8.09
C SER A 329 -3.59 2.86 -6.77
N PHE A 330 -3.14 1.62 -6.61
CA PHE A 330 -3.36 0.85 -5.40
C PHE A 330 -2.65 1.47 -4.17
N PHE A 331 -1.42 1.95 -4.37
CA PHE A 331 -0.66 2.63 -3.32
C PHE A 331 -1.33 3.93 -2.88
N LEU A 332 -1.82 4.75 -3.81
CA LEU A 332 -2.57 5.97 -3.52
C LEU A 332 -3.89 5.68 -2.79
N LEU A 333 -4.59 4.61 -3.16
CA LEU A 333 -5.80 4.18 -2.45
C LEU A 333 -5.50 3.78 -1.00
N THR A 334 -4.42 3.03 -0.80
CA THR A 334 -3.97 2.58 0.53
C THR A 334 -3.55 3.76 1.40
N ILE A 335 -2.73 4.67 0.86
CA ILE A 335 -2.31 5.90 1.56
C ILE A 335 -3.49 6.81 1.84
N GLY A 336 -4.40 7.00 0.88
CA GLY A 336 -5.58 7.84 1.05
C GLY A 336 -6.47 7.33 2.17
N SER A 337 -6.71 6.02 2.22
CA SER A 337 -7.46 5.39 3.31
C SER A 337 -6.75 5.57 4.66
N LEU A 338 -5.45 5.32 4.72
CA LEU A 338 -4.67 5.43 5.95
C LEU A 338 -4.60 6.87 6.47
N THR A 339 -4.39 7.85 5.58
CA THR A 339 -4.34 9.28 5.93
C THR A 339 -5.66 9.76 6.51
N ARG A 340 -6.78 9.34 5.92
CA ARG A 340 -8.11 9.63 6.45
C ARG A 340 -8.30 9.03 7.84
N ASP A 341 -7.90 7.79 8.03
CA ASP A 341 -8.01 7.12 9.32
C ASP A 341 -7.21 7.83 10.40
N PHE A 342 -5.96 8.18 10.11
CA PHE A 342 -5.14 8.98 11.01
C PHE A 342 -5.79 10.32 11.32
N SER A 343 -6.37 11.00 10.33
CA SER A 343 -7.06 12.27 10.54
C SER A 343 -8.31 12.14 11.43
N ASN A 344 -9.11 11.09 11.22
CA ASN A 344 -10.32 10.85 12.02
C ASN A 344 -9.98 10.46 13.45
N SER A 345 -9.04 9.52 13.64
CA SER A 345 -8.59 9.13 14.98
C SER A 345 -7.91 10.29 15.71
N TYR A 346 -7.15 11.13 15.00
CA TYR A 346 -6.57 12.33 15.58
C TYR A 346 -7.67 13.29 16.07
N ARG A 347 -8.70 13.56 15.28
CA ARG A 347 -9.84 14.41 15.68
C ARG A 347 -10.61 13.84 16.87
N GLU A 348 -10.79 12.53 16.93
CA GLU A 348 -11.45 11.87 18.06
C GLU A 348 -10.63 12.03 19.34
N ILE A 349 -9.33 11.75 19.27
CA ILE A 349 -8.40 11.93 20.39
C ILE A 349 -8.36 13.39 20.82
N GLU A 350 -8.28 14.34 19.88
CA GLU A 350 -8.30 15.77 20.17
C GLU A 350 -9.60 16.18 20.89
N SER A 351 -10.74 15.67 20.43
CA SER A 351 -12.03 15.94 21.07
C SER A 351 -12.13 15.36 22.49
N GLU A 352 -11.59 14.15 22.70
CA GLU A 352 -11.55 13.50 24.00
C GLU A 352 -10.60 14.22 24.96
N VAL A 353 -9.44 14.64 24.48
CA VAL A 353 -8.49 15.46 25.25
C VAL A 353 -9.13 16.79 25.63
N LYS A 354 -9.80 17.47 24.69
CA LYS A 354 -10.51 18.71 24.96
C LYS A 354 -11.61 18.53 26.00
N ARG A 355 -12.38 17.44 25.92
CA ARG A 355 -13.41 17.09 26.92
C ARG A 355 -12.79 16.87 28.30
N ARG A 356 -11.74 16.04 28.40
CA ARG A 356 -11.06 15.77 29.67
C ARG A 356 -10.43 17.03 30.28
N SER A 357 -9.89 17.91 29.45
CA SER A 357 -9.36 19.20 29.90
C SER A 357 -10.47 20.11 30.44
N GLN A 358 -11.66 20.13 29.81
CA GLN A 358 -12.82 20.86 30.33
C GLN A 358 -13.32 20.27 31.65
N ASP A 359 -13.40 18.95 31.77
CA ASP A 359 -13.80 18.27 33.00
C ASP A 359 -12.82 18.60 34.14
N LEU A 360 -11.50 18.53 33.87
CA LEU A 360 -10.47 18.90 34.84
C LEU A 360 -10.59 20.36 35.29
N ALA A 361 -10.87 21.29 34.37
CA ALA A 361 -11.10 22.69 34.71
C ALA A 361 -12.32 22.87 35.61
N GLN A 362 -13.43 22.18 35.33
CA GLN A 362 -14.64 22.20 36.17
C GLN A 362 -14.39 21.59 37.56
N TYR A 363 -13.65 20.48 37.64
CA TYR A 363 -13.28 19.88 38.93
C TYR A 363 -12.36 20.79 39.73
N ALA A 364 -11.41 21.47 39.07
CA ALA A 364 -10.55 22.45 39.73
C ALA A 364 -11.37 23.63 40.29
N GLU A 365 -12.37 24.13 39.55
CA GLU A 365 -13.26 25.19 40.02
C GLU A 365 -14.15 24.73 41.20
N LYS A 366 -14.74 23.54 41.11
CA LYS A 366 -15.52 22.94 42.22
C LYS A 366 -14.66 22.75 43.47
N LEU A 367 -13.40 22.36 43.33
CA LEU A 367 -12.47 22.24 44.44
C LEU A 367 -12.22 23.60 45.10
N ILE A 368 -12.03 24.66 44.30
CA ILE A 368 -11.86 26.03 44.81
C ILE A 368 -13.13 26.51 45.53
N LEU A 369 -14.31 26.22 45.00
CA LEU A 369 -15.58 26.58 45.64
C LEU A 369 -15.76 25.83 46.97
N SER A 370 -15.53 24.52 47.00
CA SER A 370 -15.60 23.73 48.23
C SER A 370 -14.58 24.21 49.28
N ASP A 371 -13.38 24.61 48.87
CA ASP A 371 -12.37 25.14 49.79
C ASP A 371 -12.77 26.52 50.34
N ARG A 372 -13.41 27.37 49.53
CA ARG A 372 -14.02 28.64 49.97
C ARG A 372 -15.16 28.42 50.95
N GLU A 373 -16.05 27.47 50.69
CA GLU A 373 -17.15 27.13 51.59
C GLU A 373 -16.64 26.59 52.92
N LYS A 374 -15.64 25.69 52.90
CA LYS A 374 -14.97 25.20 54.10
C LYS A 374 -14.33 26.35 54.89
N SER A 375 -13.64 27.26 54.20
CA SER A 375 -13.03 28.43 54.84
C SER A 375 -14.08 29.35 55.49
N ARG A 376 -15.21 29.58 54.81
CA ARG A 376 -16.33 30.37 55.33
C ARG A 376 -16.97 29.70 56.55
N TYR A 377 -17.23 28.40 56.47
CA TYR A 377 -17.78 27.62 57.57
C TYR A 377 -16.85 27.65 58.79
N LEU A 378 -15.56 27.42 58.61
CA LEU A 378 -14.57 27.51 59.69
C LEU A 378 -14.49 28.92 60.28
N SER A 379 -14.58 29.97 59.47
CA SER A 379 -14.61 31.35 59.95
C SER A 379 -15.85 31.63 60.80
N HIS A 380 -17.02 31.15 60.40
CA HIS A 380 -18.26 31.28 61.18
C HIS A 380 -18.18 30.49 62.49
N LEU A 381 -17.78 29.20 62.42
CA LEU A 381 -17.56 28.37 63.61
C LEU A 381 -16.60 29.05 64.60
N MET A 382 -15.53 29.66 64.09
CA MET A 382 -14.56 30.36 64.93
C MET A 382 -15.15 31.59 65.60
N HIS A 383 -15.91 32.40 64.87
CA HIS A 383 -16.63 33.53 65.44
C HIS A 383 -17.60 33.07 66.53
N ASP A 384 -18.35 32.00 66.25
CA ASP A 384 -19.37 31.45 67.14
C ASP A 384 -18.78 30.73 68.36
N LEU A 385 -17.59 30.14 68.25
CA LEU A 385 -16.85 29.55 69.38
C LEU A 385 -16.08 30.59 70.18
N ARG A 386 -15.59 31.66 69.54
CA ARG A 386 -14.83 32.73 70.21
C ARG A 386 -15.67 33.39 71.30
N SER A 387 -16.93 33.73 71.01
CA SER A 387 -17.81 34.41 71.96
C SER A 387 -18.04 33.60 73.26
N PRO A 388 -18.46 32.32 73.23
CA PRO A 388 -18.61 31.50 74.43
C PRO A 388 -17.27 31.15 75.09
N LEU A 389 -16.18 30.93 74.35
CA LEU A 389 -14.86 30.71 74.95
C LEU A 389 -14.36 31.95 75.70
N THR A 390 -14.62 33.14 75.15
CA THR A 390 -14.29 34.42 75.81
C THR A 390 -15.16 34.64 77.03
N ALA A 391 -16.46 34.28 76.97
CA ALA A 391 -17.36 34.33 78.12
C ALA A 391 -16.97 33.35 79.23
N ILE A 392 -16.61 32.10 78.89
CA ILE A 392 -16.07 31.12 79.86
C ILE A 392 -14.78 31.65 80.48
N GLY A 393 -13.87 32.20 79.65
CA GLY A 393 -12.65 32.84 80.11
C GLY A 393 -12.90 34.03 81.04
N SER A 394 -13.93 34.85 80.78
CA SER A 394 -14.27 36.01 81.63
C SER A 394 -14.95 35.57 82.93
N ILE A 395 -15.87 34.60 82.89
CA ILE A 395 -16.53 34.01 84.06
C ILE A 395 -15.48 33.38 84.99
N LEU A 396 -14.56 32.58 84.44
CA LEU A 396 -13.43 32.01 85.18
C LEU A 396 -12.54 33.09 85.82
N ARG A 397 -12.41 34.26 85.19
CA ARG A 397 -11.65 35.41 85.74
C ARG A 397 -12.44 36.23 86.76
N HIS A 398 -13.78 36.25 86.74
CA HIS A 398 -14.61 37.16 87.54
C HIS A 398 -15.39 36.50 88.70
N GLN A 399 -15.68 35.20 88.67
CA GLN A 399 -16.63 34.58 89.61
C GLN A 399 -16.06 33.64 90.68
N LEU A 400 -14.74 33.55 90.92
CA LEU A 400 -14.21 32.57 91.88
C LEU A 400 -13.41 33.15 93.06
N PRO A 401 -13.67 32.71 94.32
CA PRO A 401 -13.02 33.25 95.52
C PRO A 401 -11.56 32.80 95.68
N GLN A 402 -10.81 33.58 96.45
CA GLN A 402 -9.39 33.40 96.75
C GLN A 402 -9.10 32.09 97.52
N SER A 403 -8.27 31.20 96.98
CA SER A 403 -6.89 30.97 97.50
C SER A 403 -6.17 29.69 97.04
N GLN A 404 -6.78 28.72 96.35
CA GLN A 404 -6.04 27.55 95.80
C GLN A 404 -6.27 27.24 94.31
N ASP A 405 -7.43 27.57 93.73
CA ASP A 405 -7.72 27.25 92.32
C ASP A 405 -7.20 28.29 91.31
N LYS A 406 -6.58 29.39 91.77
CA LYS A 406 -6.09 30.49 90.92
C LYS A 406 -5.08 30.04 89.86
N GLU A 407 -4.22 29.08 90.19
CA GLU A 407 -3.18 28.58 89.30
C GLU A 407 -3.74 27.64 88.23
N LEU A 408 -4.60 26.70 88.62
CA LEU A 408 -5.33 25.80 87.72
C LEU A 408 -6.24 26.57 86.76
N ILE A 409 -6.92 27.61 87.24
CA ILE A 409 -7.79 28.47 86.43
C ILE A 409 -6.97 29.37 85.50
N SER A 410 -5.85 29.94 85.98
CA SER A 410 -4.91 30.67 85.13
C SER A 410 -4.36 29.78 84.01
N GLN A 411 -3.98 28.54 84.33
CA GLN A 411 -3.54 27.56 83.34
C GLN A 411 -4.66 27.19 82.36
N THR A 412 -5.90 27.07 82.82
CA THR A 412 -7.06 26.74 81.97
C THR A 412 -7.44 27.90 81.05
N ALA A 413 -7.47 29.14 81.54
CA ALA A 413 -7.70 30.32 80.72
C ALA A 413 -6.57 30.51 79.69
N LYS A 414 -5.31 30.28 80.09
CA LYS A 414 -4.15 30.34 79.17
C LYS A 414 -4.21 29.22 78.13
N ARG A 415 -4.68 28.02 78.49
CA ARG A 415 -4.95 26.92 77.53
C ARG A 415 -6.08 27.27 76.56
N ILE A 416 -7.13 27.94 77.00
CA ILE A 416 -8.21 28.43 76.14
C ILE A 416 -7.69 29.51 75.18
N ASP A 417 -6.89 30.45 75.65
CA ASP A 417 -6.27 31.48 74.80
C ASP A 417 -5.29 30.84 73.78
N VAL A 418 -4.47 29.87 74.21
CA VAL A 418 -3.57 29.10 73.32
C VAL A 418 -4.35 28.28 72.29
N LEU A 419 -5.45 27.62 72.68
CA LEU A 419 -6.32 26.91 71.75
C LEU A 419 -6.95 27.86 70.74
N THR A 420 -7.41 29.02 71.19
CA THR A 420 -7.98 30.05 70.31
C THR A 420 -6.94 30.56 69.31
N GLN A 421 -5.70 30.78 69.77
CA GLN A 421 -4.57 31.19 68.94
C GLN A 421 -4.17 30.08 67.96
N GLN A 422 -4.08 28.82 68.40
CA GLN A 422 -3.73 27.68 67.54
C GLN A 422 -4.77 27.45 66.44
N ILE A 423 -6.06 27.62 66.75
CA ILE A 423 -7.10 27.47 65.73
C ILE A 423 -7.05 28.63 64.73
N HIS A 424 -6.72 29.86 65.19
CA HIS A 424 -6.49 31.00 64.32
C HIS A 424 -5.25 30.82 63.42
N ASP A 425 -4.15 30.29 63.97
CA ASP A 425 -2.92 30.02 63.22
C ASP A 425 -3.13 28.88 62.20
N TYR A 426 -3.94 27.88 62.53
CA TYR A 426 -4.32 26.80 61.61
C TYR A 426 -5.15 27.31 60.42
N GLN A 427 -5.99 28.35 60.61
CA GLN A 427 -6.66 29.03 59.50
C GLN A 427 -5.67 29.78 58.59
N ASN A 428 -4.71 30.49 59.18
CA ASN A 428 -3.74 31.27 58.41
C ASN A 428 -2.75 30.40 57.63
N LEU A 429 -2.29 29.29 58.21
CA LEU A 429 -1.41 28.32 57.54
C LEU A 429 -2.02 27.75 56.25
N LYS A 430 -3.34 27.54 56.21
CA LYS A 430 -4.03 26.98 55.03
C LYS A 430 -4.21 27.99 53.88
N ILE A 431 -4.30 29.28 54.19
CA ILE A 431 -4.46 30.36 53.20
C ILE A 431 -3.12 30.61 52.48
N THR A 432 -2.00 30.52 53.20
CA THR A 432 -0.66 30.68 52.61
C THR A 432 -0.28 29.46 51.76
N ASP A 433 -0.62 28.24 52.19
CA ASP A 433 -0.25 27.02 51.47
C ASP A 433 -1.11 26.79 50.20
N SER A 434 -2.36 27.26 50.19
CA SER A 434 -3.25 27.21 49.02
C SER A 434 -2.90 28.24 47.93
N SER A 435 -2.35 29.39 48.28
CA SER A 435 -1.85 30.38 47.29
C SER A 435 -0.52 29.93 46.66
N VAL A 436 0.37 29.31 47.44
CA VAL A 436 1.60 28.69 46.95
C VAL A 436 1.31 27.43 46.10
N ARG A 437 0.35 26.59 46.49
CA ARG A 437 -0.12 25.47 45.64
C ARG A 437 -0.81 25.94 44.36
N LYS A 438 -1.52 27.08 44.35
CA LYS A 438 -2.07 27.66 43.12
C LYS A 438 -0.98 28.11 42.14
N GLN A 439 0.06 28.78 42.62
CA GLN A 439 1.21 29.12 41.77
C GLN A 439 1.98 27.90 41.30
N LYS A 440 2.20 26.90 42.17
CA LYS A 440 2.81 25.64 41.78
C LYS A 440 1.97 24.87 40.79
N ASN A 441 0.66 24.70 40.97
CA ASN A 441 -0.18 23.94 40.04
C ASN A 441 -0.39 24.65 38.69
N VAL A 442 -0.46 25.99 38.65
CA VAL A 442 -0.50 26.73 37.37
C VAL A 442 0.85 26.64 36.65
N ALA A 443 1.97 26.69 37.38
CA ALA A 443 3.29 26.42 36.84
C ALA A 443 3.44 24.96 36.40
N THR A 444 2.93 23.98 37.17
CA THR A 444 2.96 22.55 36.86
C THR A 444 2.12 22.22 35.64
N ILE A 445 0.93 22.81 35.49
CA ILE A 445 0.06 22.65 34.31
C ILE A 445 0.71 23.29 33.08
N ARG A 446 1.27 24.51 33.20
CA ARG A 446 2.07 25.11 32.11
C ARG A 446 3.29 24.26 31.79
N THR A 447 4.03 23.76 32.78
CA THR A 447 5.16 22.85 32.51
C THR A 447 4.69 21.49 32.04
N GLN A 448 3.48 21.01 32.32
CA GLN A 448 2.96 19.76 31.75
C GLN A 448 2.55 19.97 30.30
N GLU A 449 1.98 21.12 29.94
CA GLU A 449 1.75 21.50 28.53
C GLU A 449 3.08 21.71 27.80
N THR A 450 4.05 22.36 28.45
CA THR A 450 5.40 22.60 27.90
C THR A 450 6.22 21.30 27.84
N PHE A 451 6.07 20.38 28.80
CA PHE A 451 6.73 19.08 28.85
C PHE A 451 6.05 18.09 27.91
N SER A 452 4.73 18.17 27.70
CA SER A 452 4.05 17.37 26.67
C SER A 452 4.46 17.81 25.27
N THR A 453 4.63 19.12 25.04
CA THR A 453 5.16 19.66 23.77
C THR A 453 6.66 19.42 23.61
N LEU A 454 7.47 19.52 24.67
CA LEU A 454 8.90 19.16 24.65
C LEU A 454 9.11 17.66 24.49
N LEU A 455 8.29 16.81 25.10
CA LEU A 455 8.39 15.36 25.02
C LEU A 455 7.86 14.85 23.67
N LEU A 456 6.89 15.54 23.05
CA LEU A 456 6.54 15.36 21.64
C LEU A 456 7.68 15.82 20.71
N ALA A 457 8.31 16.96 20.97
CA ALA A 457 9.44 17.46 20.18
C ALA A 457 10.70 16.58 20.33
N ASP A 458 10.98 16.06 21.53
CA ASP A 458 12.09 15.15 21.80
C ASP A 458 11.80 13.73 21.27
N LEU A 459 10.53 13.29 21.24
CA LEU A 459 10.13 12.07 20.52
C LEU A 459 10.29 12.24 19.01
N GLU A 460 9.89 13.38 18.44
CA GLU A 460 10.13 13.70 17.02
C GLU A 460 11.63 13.80 16.70
N LYS A 461 12.42 14.40 17.59
CA LYS A 461 13.88 14.47 17.47
C LYS A 461 14.53 13.10 17.60
N CYS A 462 14.13 12.28 18.58
CA CYS A 462 14.61 10.90 18.68
C CYS A 462 14.19 10.05 17.48
N LEU A 463 12.98 10.22 16.95
CA LEU A 463 12.50 9.50 15.77
C LEU A 463 13.22 9.96 14.50
N SER A 464 13.60 11.24 14.39
CA SER A 464 14.40 11.75 13.27
C SER A 464 15.89 11.37 13.35
N GLU A 465 16.49 11.37 14.55
CA GLU A 465 17.87 10.91 14.77
C GLU A 465 18.01 9.39 14.65
N LYS A 466 16.99 8.63 15.06
CA LYS A 466 16.96 7.17 14.85
C LYS A 466 16.69 6.81 13.38
N LYS A 467 15.99 7.68 12.63
CA LYS A 467 15.89 7.60 11.16
C LYS A 467 17.21 7.93 10.46
N SER A 468 18.01 8.88 10.96
CA SER A 468 19.31 9.21 10.33
C SER A 468 20.38 8.15 10.60
N LYS A 469 20.36 7.50 11.77
CA LYS A 469 21.29 6.40 12.10
C LYS A 469 20.98 5.06 11.43
N HIS A 470 19.76 4.85 10.96
CA HIS A 470 19.40 3.67 10.15
C HIS A 470 19.48 3.91 8.63
N LEU A 471 20.03 5.06 8.20
CA LEU A 471 20.32 5.36 6.79
C LEU A 471 21.81 5.23 6.43
N PHE A 472 22.65 4.70 7.32
CA PHE A 472 24.09 4.49 7.12
C PHE A 472 24.60 3.10 7.56
N LEU A 473 23.69 2.11 7.58
CA LEU A 473 23.98 0.67 7.54
C LEU A 473 23.07 0.07 6.48
#